data_AF-A0A812ZRS0-F1
#
_entry.id   AF-A0A812ZRS0-F1
#
_cell.length_a   1.000
_cell.length_b   1.000
_cell.length_c   1.000
_cell.angle_alpha   90.00
_cell.angle_beta   90.00
_cell.angle_gamma   90.00
#
_symmetry.space_group_name_H-M   'P 1'
#
loop_
_entity.id
_entity.type
_entity.pdbx_description
1 polymer ?
#
loop_
_entity_poly.entity_id
_entity_poly.type
_entity_poly.pdbx_seq_one_letter_code
_entity_poly.pdbx_strand_id
1 'polypeptide(L)'
;METDPKVLVDRAAGAILGVFIGDALGVGVHWQYDLDKLEKDRGFVTGYLDPLPGSFHSGTRDAPGKGQLKAGQLEQQGEVTKLLLQSLASKGCLDQADFHDRFEKEILREDTMDGTRQGGKYGWTDKTICDFYKARVVHNKPWVECVLPRSDTPDTIVRGALIASSYFLSPRAMCCQVQAHSKAFTGDSSVQAHSVAFAVLLAGIIQGLPLDKGLSWRMYTQAGDPLPFSSVHSDKDHDEDYGDYTEPDSLLWYGMLAEGVQNCAQGIEPPHRGVELYGKFCAFYGVLGSAYYCAARYPDDFEKAVLCSLNGGGQNTMRTSLVGAFLGAHVGLKGIPQKLIDGLDDHDNIVALAMQVAQHAIDRSSPSDAWKWPSDENLPAIGVKKQSD
;
A
#
# COMPACT_ATOMS: atom_id res chain seq x y z
N MET A 1 15.81 -7.32 -16.40
CA MET A 1 14.67 -7.81 -15.60
C MET A 1 15.06 -9.07 -14.87
N GLU A 2 14.62 -9.23 -13.64
CA GLU A 2 14.82 -10.45 -12.86
C GLU A 2 13.93 -11.57 -13.43
N THR A 3 14.48 -12.79 -13.48
CA THR A 3 13.80 -13.96 -14.06
C THR A 3 13.89 -15.20 -13.17
N ASP A 4 14.72 -15.20 -12.12
CA ASP A 4 14.77 -16.29 -11.15
C ASP A 4 13.49 -16.28 -10.29
N PRO A 5 12.64 -17.33 -10.36
CA PRO A 5 11.42 -17.40 -9.57
C PRO A 5 11.67 -17.27 -8.07
N LYS A 6 12.82 -17.74 -7.56
CA LYS A 6 13.13 -17.63 -6.13
C LYS A 6 13.37 -16.19 -5.70
N VAL A 7 14.03 -15.39 -6.55
CA VAL A 7 14.27 -13.97 -6.28
C VAL A 7 12.95 -13.19 -6.39
N LEU A 8 12.13 -13.50 -7.39
CA LEU A 8 10.82 -12.89 -7.56
C LEU A 8 9.88 -13.17 -6.37
N VAL A 9 9.86 -14.42 -5.89
CA VAL A 9 9.10 -14.80 -4.68
C VAL A 9 9.61 -14.06 -3.45
N ASP A 10 10.93 -13.97 -3.27
CA ASP A 10 11.55 -13.24 -2.15
C ASP A 10 11.18 -11.75 -2.15
N ARG A 11 11.16 -11.11 -3.33
CA ARG A 11 10.76 -9.71 -3.54
C ARG A 11 9.27 -9.49 -3.27
N ALA A 12 8.40 -10.33 -3.84
CA ALA A 12 6.97 -10.23 -3.60
C ALA A 12 6.60 -10.50 -2.13
N ALA A 13 7.23 -11.48 -1.49
CA ALA A 13 7.04 -11.72 -0.06
C ALA A 13 7.55 -10.56 0.80
N GLY A 14 8.70 -9.97 0.44
CA GLY A 14 9.23 -8.77 1.08
C GLY A 14 8.28 -7.58 0.96
N ALA A 15 7.63 -7.39 -0.20
CA ALA A 15 6.62 -6.34 -0.40
C ALA A 15 5.43 -6.51 0.54
N ILE A 16 4.89 -7.73 0.64
CA ILE A 16 3.77 -8.06 1.54
C ILE A 16 4.19 -7.83 3.00
N LEU A 17 5.34 -8.37 3.42
CA LEU A 17 5.80 -8.22 4.80
C LEU A 17 6.05 -6.74 5.15
N GLY A 18 6.59 -5.97 4.21
CA GLY A 18 6.82 -4.54 4.37
C GLY A 18 5.56 -3.75 4.69
N VAL A 19 4.40 -4.14 4.13
CA VAL A 19 3.09 -3.55 4.48
C VAL A 19 2.80 -3.73 5.97
N PHE A 20 2.95 -4.95 6.49
CA PHE A 20 2.63 -5.27 7.89
C PHE A 20 3.66 -4.71 8.87
N ILE A 21 4.95 -4.72 8.51
CA ILE A 21 6.00 -4.06 9.29
C ILE A 21 5.68 -2.57 9.42
N GLY A 22 5.31 -1.91 8.32
CA GLY A 22 5.01 -0.48 8.33
C GLY A 22 3.78 -0.12 9.18
N ASP A 23 2.74 -0.96 9.13
CA ASP A 23 1.53 -0.79 9.94
C ASP A 23 1.86 -0.89 11.44
N ALA A 24 2.49 -1.99 11.85
CA ALA A 24 2.84 -2.25 13.24
C ALA A 24 3.87 -1.26 13.81
N LEU A 25 4.83 -0.80 12.99
CA LEU A 25 5.80 0.24 13.39
C LEU A 25 5.09 1.55 13.73
N GLY A 26 4.04 1.89 12.97
CA GLY A 26 3.29 3.14 13.14
C GLY A 26 2.53 3.24 14.47
N VAL A 27 2.11 2.11 15.05
CA VAL A 27 1.17 2.05 16.19
C VAL A 27 1.59 2.93 17.37
N GLY A 28 2.84 2.82 17.83
CA GLY A 28 3.30 3.49 19.05
C GLY A 28 3.31 5.03 19.00
N VAL A 29 3.33 5.59 17.79
CA VAL A 29 3.38 7.04 17.54
C VAL A 29 2.33 7.50 16.53
N HIS A 30 1.28 6.69 16.36
CA HIS A 30 0.22 6.96 15.40
C HIS A 30 -0.49 8.29 15.70
N TRP A 31 -0.67 9.11 14.66
CA TRP A 31 -1.30 10.44 14.72
C TRP A 31 -0.61 11.44 15.66
N GLN A 32 0.68 11.28 15.92
CA GLN A 32 1.47 12.34 16.53
C GLN A 32 1.86 13.37 15.45
N TYR A 33 1.13 14.48 15.39
CA TYR A 33 1.31 15.53 14.36
C TYR A 33 2.38 16.57 14.71
N ASP A 34 2.63 16.78 16.01
CA ASP A 34 3.64 17.70 16.53
C ASP A 34 4.98 16.97 16.66
N LEU A 35 5.89 17.23 15.72
CA LEU A 35 7.17 16.52 15.63
C LEU A 35 8.15 16.95 16.71
N ASP A 36 8.12 18.22 17.13
CA ASP A 36 8.98 18.71 18.22
C ASP A 36 8.55 18.06 19.55
N LYS A 37 7.23 17.89 19.74
CA LYS A 37 6.69 17.12 20.87
C LYS A 37 7.06 15.64 20.79
N LEU A 38 6.91 15.00 19.61
CA LEU A 38 7.29 13.60 19.42
C LEU A 38 8.79 13.39 19.74
N GLU A 39 9.66 14.25 19.22
CA GLU A 39 11.10 14.20 19.49
C GLU A 39 11.42 14.41 20.97
N LYS A 40 10.73 15.35 21.64
CA LYS A 40 10.89 15.54 23.08
C LYS A 40 10.43 14.34 23.90
N ASP A 41 9.31 13.72 23.53
CA ASP A 41 8.68 12.64 24.30
C ASP A 41 9.32 11.27 24.03
N ARG A 42 9.87 11.05 22.83
CA ARG A 42 10.36 9.74 22.36
C ARG A 42 11.76 9.75 21.75
N GLY A 43 12.31 10.91 21.44
CA GLY A 43 13.48 11.01 20.55
C GLY A 43 13.16 10.51 19.14
N PHE A 44 14.21 10.18 18.39
CA PHE A 44 14.05 9.53 17.09
C PHE A 44 13.62 8.07 17.28
N VAL A 45 12.45 7.72 16.75
CA VAL A 45 11.89 6.36 16.86
C VAL A 45 12.67 5.41 15.95
N THR A 46 13.11 4.27 16.49
CA THR A 46 13.98 3.30 15.80
C THR A 46 13.41 1.87 15.73
N GLY A 47 12.18 1.68 16.20
CA GLY A 47 11.51 0.38 16.22
C GLY A 47 10.11 0.46 16.83
N TYR A 48 9.54 -0.71 17.12
CA TYR A 48 8.20 -0.82 17.70
C TYR A 48 8.15 -0.24 19.11
N LEU A 49 7.12 0.54 19.39
CA LEU A 49 6.87 1.14 20.70
C LEU A 49 5.42 0.89 21.12
N ASP A 50 5.22 0.67 22.41
CA ASP A 50 3.90 0.81 23.01
C ASP A 50 3.43 2.26 22.87
N PRO A 51 2.14 2.54 22.58
CA PRO A 51 1.60 3.89 22.61
C PRO A 51 1.81 4.59 23.96
N LEU A 52 2.03 5.92 23.96
CA LEU A 52 2.16 6.69 25.20
C LEU A 52 0.82 6.74 25.94
N PRO A 53 0.78 6.74 27.28
CA PRO A 53 -0.45 6.98 28.01
C PRO A 53 -1.17 8.27 27.55
N GLY A 54 -2.44 8.15 27.18
CA GLY A 54 -3.26 9.26 26.68
C GLY A 54 -3.05 9.62 25.20
N SER A 55 -2.18 8.91 24.47
CA SER A 55 -2.13 8.99 23.00
C SER A 55 -3.16 8.08 22.36
N PHE A 56 -3.32 8.22 21.04
CA PHE A 56 -4.07 7.24 20.25
C PHE A 56 -3.51 5.81 20.48
N HIS A 57 -4.38 4.80 20.41
CA HIS A 57 -4.09 3.39 20.72
C HIS A 57 -3.68 3.05 22.17
N SER A 58 -3.53 4.03 23.07
CA SER A 58 -3.09 3.81 24.46
C SER A 58 -4.19 3.37 25.45
N GLY A 59 -5.44 3.34 24.99
CA GLY A 59 -6.57 2.83 25.77
C GLY A 59 -7.24 3.81 26.75
N THR A 60 -7.02 5.14 26.69
CA THR A 60 -7.86 6.12 27.45
C THR A 60 -7.96 7.55 26.88
N ARG A 61 -9.01 8.26 27.39
CA ARG A 61 -9.55 9.63 27.22
C ARG A 61 -10.68 9.82 26.20
N ASP A 62 -10.47 9.46 24.93
CA ASP A 62 -11.48 9.66 23.86
C ASP A 62 -12.08 8.34 23.31
N ALA A 63 -11.60 7.23 23.86
CA ALA A 63 -11.96 5.84 23.57
C ALA A 63 -12.15 5.05 24.88
N PRO A 64 -13.26 5.25 25.61
CA PRO A 64 -13.60 4.41 26.76
C PRO A 64 -14.05 3.02 26.27
N GLY A 65 -13.10 2.13 25.97
CA GLY A 65 -13.34 0.78 25.44
C GLY A 65 -12.11 -0.12 25.60
N LYS A 66 -12.34 -1.43 25.74
CA LYS A 66 -11.42 -2.44 26.29
C LYS A 66 -10.30 -2.90 25.32
N GLY A 67 -9.47 -1.99 24.82
CA GLY A 67 -8.34 -2.37 23.97
C GLY A 67 -7.22 -1.34 23.98
N GLN A 68 -5.99 -1.80 24.24
CA GLN A 68 -4.76 -1.06 24.01
C GLN A 68 -3.95 -1.86 23.00
N LEU A 69 -3.49 -1.21 21.92
CA LEU A 69 -2.50 -1.85 21.06
C LEU A 69 -1.12 -1.75 21.69
N LYS A 70 -0.30 -2.76 21.43
CA LYS A 70 1.07 -2.89 21.90
C LYS A 70 2.06 -2.81 20.74
N ALA A 71 3.32 -2.57 21.08
CA ALA A 71 4.43 -2.69 20.13
C ALA A 71 4.31 -3.99 19.34
N GLY A 72 4.42 -3.92 18.01
CA GLY A 72 4.39 -5.09 17.12
C GLY A 72 3.01 -5.49 16.62
N GLN A 73 1.93 -5.00 17.25
CA GLN A 73 0.55 -5.30 16.83
C GLN A 73 0.13 -4.51 15.61
N LEU A 74 -0.75 -5.09 14.80
CA LEU A 74 -1.42 -4.40 13.71
C LEU A 74 -2.54 -3.51 14.24
N GLU A 75 -2.76 -2.37 13.59
CA GLU A 75 -3.96 -1.57 13.80
C GLU A 75 -5.17 -2.18 13.05
N GLN A 76 -6.35 -1.57 13.17
CA GLN A 76 -7.58 -2.11 12.59
C GLN A 76 -7.49 -2.31 11.07
N GLN A 77 -6.93 -1.36 10.33
CA GLN A 77 -6.77 -1.51 8.88
C GLN A 77 -5.68 -2.53 8.52
N GLY A 78 -4.63 -2.68 9.34
CA GLY A 78 -3.66 -3.76 9.24
C GLY A 78 -4.31 -5.14 9.39
N GLU A 79 -5.22 -5.30 10.35
CA GLU A 79 -5.99 -6.53 10.54
C GLU A 79 -6.91 -6.82 9.34
N VAL A 80 -7.62 -5.80 8.80
CA VAL A 80 -8.41 -5.97 7.56
C VAL A 80 -7.51 -6.40 6.40
N THR A 81 -6.32 -5.82 6.29
CA THR A 81 -5.33 -6.19 5.27
C THR A 81 -4.82 -7.62 5.46
N LYS A 82 -4.68 -8.08 6.70
CA LYS A 82 -4.34 -9.48 7.03
C LYS A 82 -5.43 -10.46 6.62
N LEU A 83 -6.71 -10.09 6.71
CA LEU A 83 -7.81 -10.92 6.19
C LEU A 83 -7.72 -11.09 4.67
N LEU A 84 -7.30 -10.05 3.94
CA LEU A 84 -7.05 -10.16 2.49
C LEU A 84 -5.86 -11.08 2.20
N LEU A 85 -4.76 -10.96 2.97
CA LEU A 85 -3.61 -11.87 2.84
C LEU A 85 -4.03 -13.34 3.02
N GLN A 86 -4.81 -13.63 4.06
CA GLN A 86 -5.34 -14.97 4.31
C GLN A 86 -6.24 -15.46 3.17
N SER A 87 -7.08 -14.58 2.61
CA SER A 87 -7.94 -14.92 1.47
C SER A 87 -7.09 -15.27 0.24
N LEU A 88 -6.15 -14.41 -0.16
CA LEU A 88 -5.23 -14.63 -1.28
C LEU A 88 -4.42 -15.93 -1.12
N ALA A 89 -3.92 -16.19 0.09
CA ALA A 89 -3.19 -17.42 0.39
C ALA A 89 -4.10 -18.66 0.34
N SER A 90 -5.34 -18.58 0.80
CA SER A 90 -6.24 -19.74 0.78
C SER A 90 -6.84 -20.03 -0.60
N LYS A 91 -7.07 -19.00 -1.42
CA LYS A 91 -7.77 -19.10 -2.70
C LYS A 91 -6.85 -19.13 -3.90
N GLY A 92 -5.58 -18.78 -3.73
CA GLY A 92 -4.66 -18.59 -4.84
C GLY A 92 -4.79 -17.19 -5.44
N CYS A 93 -6.02 -16.74 -5.71
CA CYS A 93 -6.38 -15.49 -6.38
C CYS A 93 -7.16 -14.52 -5.49
N LEU A 94 -7.47 -13.32 -6.00
CA LEU A 94 -8.48 -12.46 -5.37
C LEU A 94 -9.85 -13.13 -5.49
N ASP A 95 -10.41 -13.50 -4.35
CA ASP A 95 -11.81 -13.91 -4.19
C ASP A 95 -12.50 -12.86 -3.31
N GLN A 96 -13.19 -11.92 -3.96
CA GLN A 96 -13.80 -10.80 -3.27
C GLN A 96 -14.90 -11.25 -2.28
N ALA A 97 -15.59 -12.36 -2.57
CA ALA A 97 -16.62 -12.89 -1.69
C ALA A 97 -16.00 -13.50 -0.42
N ASP A 98 -14.95 -14.30 -0.56
CA ASP A 98 -14.23 -14.86 0.60
C ASP A 98 -13.63 -13.76 1.49
N PHE A 99 -13.05 -12.72 0.89
CA PHE A 99 -12.57 -11.57 1.64
C PHE A 99 -13.69 -10.83 2.38
N HIS A 100 -14.82 -10.58 1.71
CA HIS A 100 -15.99 -9.96 2.32
C HIS A 100 -16.56 -10.78 3.48
N ASP A 101 -16.64 -12.11 3.34
CA ASP A 101 -17.11 -13.00 4.40
C ASP A 101 -16.20 -12.93 5.63
N ARG A 102 -14.88 -12.90 5.42
CA ARG A 102 -13.89 -12.68 6.49
C ARG A 102 -14.05 -11.31 7.13
N PHE A 103 -14.16 -10.25 6.33
CA PHE A 103 -14.28 -8.89 6.83
C PHE A 103 -15.57 -8.70 7.65
N GLU A 104 -16.70 -9.22 7.17
CA GLU A 104 -17.96 -9.19 7.91
C GLU A 104 -17.86 -9.98 9.21
N LYS A 105 -17.33 -11.20 9.17
CA LYS A 105 -17.23 -12.08 10.34
C LYS A 105 -16.29 -11.56 11.41
N GLU A 106 -15.08 -11.16 11.03
CA GLU A 106 -13.99 -10.86 11.98
C GLU A 106 -13.95 -9.40 12.41
N ILE A 107 -14.54 -8.47 11.63
CA ILE A 107 -14.51 -7.03 11.93
C ILE A 107 -15.90 -6.48 12.17
N LEU A 108 -16.84 -6.68 11.23
CA LEU A 108 -18.16 -6.04 11.35
C LEU A 108 -19.07 -6.74 12.37
N ARG A 109 -18.86 -8.03 12.65
CA ARG A 109 -19.64 -8.84 13.59
C ARG A 109 -18.85 -9.28 14.82
N GLU A 110 -17.70 -8.66 15.05
CA GLU A 110 -16.95 -8.85 16.30
C GLU A 110 -17.80 -8.36 17.49
N ASP A 111 -17.70 -9.07 18.62
CA ASP A 111 -18.61 -8.92 19.77
C ASP A 111 -18.70 -7.50 20.33
N THR A 112 -17.62 -6.72 20.22
CA THR A 112 -17.57 -5.34 20.72
C THR A 112 -17.90 -4.27 19.67
N MET A 113 -18.18 -4.65 18.42
CA MET A 113 -18.55 -3.72 17.35
C MET A 113 -19.99 -3.20 17.52
N ASP A 114 -20.15 -1.88 17.61
CA ASP A 114 -21.45 -1.21 17.83
C ASP A 114 -21.81 -0.17 16.75
N GLY A 115 -20.93 0.05 15.77
CA GLY A 115 -21.11 1.03 14.69
C GLY A 115 -20.75 2.47 15.04
N THR A 116 -20.22 2.71 16.23
CA THR A 116 -19.68 4.01 16.66
C THR A 116 -18.15 4.06 16.49
N ARG A 117 -17.56 5.25 16.68
CA ARG A 117 -16.11 5.42 16.63
C ARG A 117 -15.40 4.80 17.84
N GLN A 118 -16.13 4.47 18.90
CA GLN A 118 -15.60 3.91 20.15
C GLN A 118 -15.85 2.40 20.28
N GLY A 119 -16.68 1.83 19.40
CA GLY A 119 -16.89 0.39 19.33
C GLY A 119 -15.74 -0.34 18.64
N GLY A 120 -15.81 -1.67 18.73
CA GLY A 120 -14.85 -2.60 18.14
C GLY A 120 -13.68 -2.94 19.07
N LYS A 121 -13.01 -4.06 18.75
CA LYS A 121 -11.95 -4.72 19.53
C LYS A 121 -10.91 -3.81 20.17
N TYR A 122 -10.56 -2.69 19.51
CA TYR A 122 -9.50 -1.78 19.95
C TYR A 122 -10.01 -0.51 20.64
N GLY A 123 -11.30 -0.43 20.96
CA GLY A 123 -11.92 0.76 21.55
C GLY A 123 -11.97 1.96 20.60
N TRP A 124 -11.61 1.75 19.33
CA TRP A 124 -11.75 2.71 18.27
C TRP A 124 -12.02 1.99 16.95
N THR A 125 -12.87 2.58 16.11
CA THR A 125 -13.14 2.08 14.76
C THR A 125 -13.09 3.20 13.72
N ASP A 126 -12.51 2.90 12.55
CA ASP A 126 -12.44 3.81 11.43
C ASP A 126 -13.85 4.21 10.93
N LYS A 127 -13.99 5.45 10.44
CA LYS A 127 -15.26 5.97 9.90
C LYS A 127 -15.80 5.06 8.79
N THR A 128 -14.91 4.63 7.89
CA THR A 128 -15.25 3.77 6.74
C THR A 128 -15.81 2.44 7.22
N ILE A 129 -15.19 1.83 8.23
CA ILE A 129 -15.66 0.57 8.84
C ILE A 129 -16.99 0.77 9.58
N CYS A 130 -17.19 1.89 10.28
CA CYS A 130 -18.50 2.23 10.85
C CYS A 130 -19.59 2.33 9.77
N ASP A 131 -19.27 2.90 8.61
CA ASP A 131 -20.22 3.05 7.51
C ASP A 131 -20.54 1.69 6.86
N PHE A 132 -19.53 0.82 6.67
CA PHE A 132 -19.73 -0.56 6.26
C PHE A 132 -20.59 -1.33 7.25
N TYR A 133 -20.34 -1.21 8.55
CA TYR A 133 -21.15 -1.84 9.58
C TYR A 133 -22.62 -1.40 9.50
N LYS A 134 -22.89 -0.09 9.40
CA LYS A 134 -24.26 0.42 9.28
C LYS A 134 -24.95 -0.12 8.03
N ALA A 135 -24.29 -0.07 6.88
CA ALA A 135 -24.87 -0.57 5.63
C ALA A 135 -25.09 -2.09 5.67
N ARG A 136 -24.04 -2.84 6.01
CA ARG A 136 -23.99 -4.31 5.89
C ARG A 136 -24.69 -5.02 7.04
N VAL A 137 -24.42 -4.62 8.29
CA VAL A 137 -24.91 -5.33 9.48
C VAL A 137 -26.25 -4.76 9.96
N VAL A 138 -26.39 -3.43 10.06
CA VAL A 138 -27.61 -2.81 10.58
C VAL A 138 -28.73 -2.77 9.54
N HIS A 139 -28.40 -2.39 8.30
CA HIS A 139 -29.39 -2.27 7.23
C HIS A 139 -29.48 -3.49 6.32
N ASN A 140 -28.65 -4.53 6.55
CA ASN A 140 -28.64 -5.78 5.79
C ASN A 140 -28.55 -5.57 4.27
N LYS A 141 -27.81 -4.54 3.83
CA LYS A 141 -27.62 -4.25 2.41
C LYS A 141 -26.70 -5.29 1.75
N PRO A 142 -26.87 -5.56 0.45
CA PRO A 142 -25.88 -6.31 -0.31
C PRO A 142 -24.57 -5.50 -0.43
N TRP A 143 -23.44 -6.17 -0.60
CA TRP A 143 -22.11 -5.54 -0.65
C TRP A 143 -21.99 -4.42 -1.68
N VAL A 144 -22.60 -4.58 -2.85
CA VAL A 144 -22.60 -3.56 -3.92
C VAL A 144 -23.25 -2.24 -3.49
N GLU A 145 -24.17 -2.26 -2.52
CA GLU A 145 -24.81 -1.06 -1.96
C GLU A 145 -24.11 -0.54 -0.69
N CYS A 146 -23.07 -1.22 -0.22
CA CYS A 146 -22.27 -0.81 0.93
C CYS A 146 -21.09 0.09 0.54
N VAL A 147 -20.74 0.14 -0.74
CA VAL A 147 -19.63 0.92 -1.28
C VAL A 147 -19.76 2.39 -0.89
N LEU A 148 -18.68 2.98 -0.37
CA LEU A 148 -18.66 4.38 0.04
C LEU A 148 -18.59 5.27 -1.19
N PRO A 149 -19.57 6.15 -1.47
CA PRO A 149 -19.60 6.92 -2.72
C PRO A 149 -18.39 7.84 -2.91
N ARG A 150 -17.83 8.35 -1.80
CA ARG A 150 -16.63 9.18 -1.76
C ARG A 150 -15.85 8.83 -0.50
N SER A 151 -14.65 8.29 -0.68
CA SER A 151 -13.67 8.07 0.39
C SER A 151 -12.30 8.29 -0.20
N ASP A 152 -11.56 9.25 0.36
CA ASP A 152 -10.19 9.60 -0.03
C ASP A 152 -9.15 8.82 0.78
N THR A 153 -9.55 7.76 1.47
CA THR A 153 -8.67 6.95 2.31
C THR A 153 -7.76 6.04 1.47
N PRO A 154 -6.51 5.78 1.90
CA PRO A 154 -5.53 4.99 1.16
C PRO A 154 -5.69 3.47 1.34
N ASP A 155 -6.73 2.98 2.03
CA ASP A 155 -6.83 1.59 2.47
C ASP A 155 -6.76 0.59 1.30
N THR A 156 -7.41 0.92 0.18
CA THR A 156 -7.40 0.06 -1.03
C THR A 156 -6.07 0.09 -1.76
N ILE A 157 -5.27 1.16 -1.60
CA ILE A 157 -3.92 1.26 -2.17
C ILE A 157 -3.00 0.31 -1.43
N VAL A 158 -3.06 0.30 -0.09
CA VAL A 158 -2.29 -0.63 0.75
C VAL A 158 -2.66 -2.08 0.44
N ARG A 159 -3.95 -2.40 0.37
CA ARG A 159 -4.43 -3.73 -0.04
C ARG A 159 -4.06 -4.07 -1.48
N GLY A 160 -4.01 -3.08 -2.36
CA GLY A 160 -3.54 -3.19 -3.74
C GLY A 160 -2.10 -3.71 -3.84
N ALA A 161 -1.25 -3.41 -2.86
CA ALA A 161 0.13 -3.94 -2.79
C ALA A 161 0.16 -5.47 -2.64
N LEU A 162 -0.74 -6.05 -1.83
CA LEU A 162 -0.86 -7.49 -1.64
C LEU A 162 -1.39 -8.17 -2.91
N ILE A 163 -2.41 -7.57 -3.53
CA ILE A 163 -2.98 -8.08 -4.79
C ILE A 163 -1.90 -8.02 -5.89
N ALA A 164 -1.16 -6.92 -6.00
CA ALA A 164 -0.04 -6.81 -6.95
C ALA A 164 0.99 -7.92 -6.73
N SER A 165 1.34 -8.21 -5.48
CA SER A 165 2.28 -9.28 -5.12
C SER A 165 1.74 -10.69 -5.46
N SER A 166 0.43 -10.86 -5.61
CA SER A 166 -0.20 -12.11 -6.06
C SER A 166 -0.29 -12.22 -7.59
N TYR A 167 -0.09 -11.14 -8.34
CA TYR A 167 -0.29 -11.07 -9.79
C TYR A 167 0.85 -10.38 -10.55
N PHE A 168 2.02 -10.18 -9.94
CA PHE A 168 3.07 -9.31 -10.51
C PHE A 168 3.62 -9.78 -11.87
N LEU A 169 3.36 -11.02 -12.31
CA LEU A 169 3.70 -11.54 -13.64
C LEU A 169 2.57 -11.41 -14.68
N SER A 170 1.38 -10.98 -14.27
CA SER A 170 0.17 -10.89 -15.08
C SER A 170 -0.40 -9.47 -15.04
N PRO A 171 0.20 -8.51 -15.80
CA PRO A 171 -0.09 -7.08 -15.69
C PRO A 171 -1.56 -6.72 -15.89
N ARG A 172 -2.24 -7.28 -16.91
CA ARG A 172 -3.64 -6.94 -17.17
C ARG A 172 -4.53 -7.49 -16.06
N ALA A 173 -4.36 -8.78 -15.71
CA ALA A 173 -5.11 -9.40 -14.63
C ALA A 173 -4.90 -8.66 -13.31
N MET A 174 -3.66 -8.30 -12.96
CA MET A 174 -3.33 -7.51 -11.77
C MET A 174 -4.15 -6.23 -11.69
N CYS A 175 -4.12 -5.41 -12.75
CA CYS A 175 -4.87 -4.15 -12.78
C CYS A 175 -6.36 -4.40 -12.58
N CYS A 176 -6.95 -5.37 -13.28
CA CYS A 176 -8.36 -5.72 -13.14
C CYS A 176 -8.73 -6.13 -11.70
N GLN A 177 -7.90 -6.94 -11.04
CA GLN A 177 -8.17 -7.37 -9.67
C GLN A 177 -8.02 -6.23 -8.65
N VAL A 178 -6.99 -5.39 -8.78
CA VAL A 178 -6.82 -4.21 -7.91
C VAL A 178 -7.97 -3.23 -8.08
N GLN A 179 -8.40 -3.00 -9.32
CA GLN A 179 -9.53 -2.14 -9.66
C GLN A 179 -10.86 -2.69 -9.11
N ALA A 180 -11.10 -4.00 -9.24
CA ALA A 180 -12.29 -4.66 -8.70
C ALA A 180 -12.33 -4.56 -7.16
N HIS A 181 -11.21 -4.82 -6.49
CA HIS A 181 -11.10 -4.68 -5.04
C HIS A 181 -11.34 -3.23 -4.59
N SER A 182 -10.78 -2.25 -5.31
CA SER A 182 -10.95 -0.83 -4.97
C SER A 182 -12.41 -0.37 -5.12
N LYS A 183 -13.08 -0.77 -6.20
CA LYS A 183 -14.51 -0.48 -6.44
C LYS A 183 -15.44 -1.11 -5.41
N ALA A 184 -15.04 -2.23 -4.80
CA ALA A 184 -15.81 -2.85 -3.72
C ALA A 184 -15.78 -2.02 -2.41
N PHE A 185 -14.89 -1.03 -2.30
CA PHE A 185 -14.69 -0.24 -1.09
C PHE A 185 -14.99 1.25 -1.24
N THR A 186 -14.62 1.84 -2.37
CA THR A 186 -14.78 3.28 -2.63
C THR A 186 -15.27 3.54 -4.04
N GLY A 187 -16.18 4.50 -4.18
CA GLY A 187 -16.62 5.09 -5.44
C GLY A 187 -15.72 6.24 -5.92
N ASP A 188 -14.65 6.56 -5.18
CA ASP A 188 -13.70 7.60 -5.57
C ASP A 188 -12.75 7.09 -6.66
N SER A 189 -12.91 7.61 -7.88
CA SER A 189 -12.11 7.22 -9.04
C SER A 189 -10.64 7.59 -8.90
N SER A 190 -10.29 8.61 -8.11
CA SER A 190 -8.90 9.01 -7.89
C SER A 190 -8.20 7.97 -7.01
N VAL A 191 -8.84 7.52 -5.94
CA VAL A 191 -8.30 6.44 -5.09
C VAL A 191 -8.16 5.14 -5.88
N GLN A 192 -9.16 4.81 -6.70
CA GLN A 192 -9.11 3.63 -7.57
C GLN A 192 -7.93 3.68 -8.55
N ALA A 193 -7.77 4.79 -9.27
CA ALA A 193 -6.67 4.98 -10.21
C ALA A 193 -5.30 4.86 -9.53
N HIS A 194 -5.14 5.46 -8.35
CA HIS A 194 -3.88 5.40 -7.61
C HIS A 194 -3.63 4.04 -6.95
N SER A 195 -4.67 3.26 -6.64
CA SER A 195 -4.51 1.87 -6.19
C SER A 195 -3.87 1.02 -7.28
N VAL A 196 -4.35 1.18 -8.52
CA VAL A 196 -3.80 0.49 -9.70
C VAL A 196 -2.39 1.00 -10.03
N ALA A 197 -2.17 2.32 -10.02
CA ALA A 197 -0.86 2.89 -10.31
C ALA A 197 0.22 2.43 -9.32
N PHE A 198 -0.09 2.43 -8.02
CA PHE A 198 0.81 1.92 -6.99
C PHE A 198 1.13 0.43 -7.22
N ALA A 199 0.11 -0.38 -7.51
CA ALA A 199 0.28 -1.81 -7.81
C ALA A 199 1.19 -2.05 -9.02
N VAL A 200 1.06 -1.25 -10.08
CA VAL A 200 1.89 -1.32 -11.28
C VAL A 200 3.35 -0.98 -10.98
N LEU A 201 3.60 0.13 -10.27
CA LEU A 201 4.95 0.51 -9.84
C LEU A 201 5.58 -0.61 -8.98
N LEU A 202 4.82 -1.15 -8.02
CA LEU A 202 5.25 -2.22 -7.14
C LEU A 202 5.61 -3.49 -7.93
N ALA A 203 4.78 -3.92 -8.88
CA ALA A 203 5.06 -5.10 -9.71
C ALA A 203 6.31 -4.93 -10.58
N GLY A 204 6.59 -3.71 -11.04
CA GLY A 204 7.85 -3.37 -11.69
C GLY A 204 9.06 -3.57 -10.78
N ILE A 205 8.97 -3.08 -9.54
CA ILE A 205 10.02 -3.25 -8.53
C ILE A 205 10.20 -4.74 -8.21
N ILE A 206 9.12 -5.51 -7.99
CA ILE A 206 9.20 -6.96 -7.74
C ILE A 206 9.97 -7.67 -8.86
N GLN A 207 9.81 -7.27 -10.11
CA GLN A 207 10.52 -7.86 -11.27
C GLN A 207 11.93 -7.31 -11.49
N GLY A 208 12.46 -6.55 -10.53
CA GLY A 208 13.84 -6.09 -10.52
C GLY A 208 14.08 -4.79 -11.26
N LEU A 209 13.04 -3.98 -11.51
CA LEU A 209 13.29 -2.61 -11.95
C LEU A 209 13.86 -1.76 -10.81
N PRO A 210 14.81 -0.85 -11.12
CA PRO A 210 15.35 0.06 -10.13
C PRO A 210 14.26 0.96 -9.52
N LEU A 211 14.30 1.13 -8.20
CA LEU A 211 13.50 2.11 -7.47
C LEU A 211 14.10 3.52 -7.64
N ASP A 212 14.09 4.02 -8.88
CA ASP A 212 14.69 5.31 -9.27
C ASP A 212 13.66 6.22 -9.97
N LYS A 213 14.07 7.44 -10.33
CA LYS A 213 13.21 8.37 -11.08
C LYS A 213 12.71 7.85 -12.43
N GLY A 214 13.38 6.84 -12.99
CA GLY A 214 13.00 6.20 -14.25
C GLY A 214 11.89 5.16 -14.11
N LEU A 215 11.59 4.67 -12.89
CA LEU A 215 10.58 3.62 -12.65
C LEU A 215 9.24 3.97 -13.29
N SER A 216 8.76 5.19 -13.05
CA SER A 216 7.48 5.66 -13.58
C SER A 216 7.42 5.66 -15.09
N TRP A 217 8.48 6.11 -15.77
CA TRP A 217 8.52 6.13 -17.23
C TRP A 217 8.60 4.73 -17.82
N ARG A 218 9.37 3.82 -17.19
CA ARG A 218 9.38 2.40 -17.60
C ARG A 218 7.98 1.79 -17.52
N MET A 219 7.21 2.07 -16.46
CA MET A 219 5.81 1.63 -16.35
C MET A 219 4.87 2.35 -17.33
N TYR A 220 5.04 3.65 -17.53
CA TYR A 220 4.21 4.44 -18.42
C TYR A 220 4.26 3.91 -19.86
N THR A 221 5.43 3.43 -20.33
CA THR A 221 5.56 2.82 -21.67
C THR A 221 4.76 1.53 -21.87
N GLN A 222 4.24 0.94 -20.80
CA GLN A 222 3.38 -0.26 -20.84
C GLN A 222 1.88 0.11 -20.93
N ALA A 223 1.52 1.39 -20.89
CA ALA A 223 0.14 1.86 -21.00
C ALA A 223 -0.45 1.56 -22.39
N GLY A 224 -1.72 1.17 -22.43
CA GLY A 224 -2.38 0.74 -23.65
C GLY A 224 -2.10 -0.73 -23.99
N ASP A 225 -0.93 -1.28 -23.68
CA ASP A 225 -0.61 -2.70 -23.84
C ASP A 225 0.71 -3.07 -23.12
N PRO A 226 0.73 -3.98 -22.12
CA PRO A 226 -0.40 -4.76 -21.60
C PRO A 226 -1.25 -4.05 -20.56
N LEU A 227 -0.86 -2.87 -20.07
CA LEU A 227 -1.61 -2.21 -19.00
C LEU A 227 -2.90 -1.58 -19.54
N PRO A 228 -4.04 -1.73 -18.82
CA PRO A 228 -5.34 -1.27 -19.28
C PRO A 228 -5.57 0.25 -19.09
N PHE A 229 -4.51 1.06 -19.04
CA PHE A 229 -4.66 2.53 -19.06
C PHE A 229 -4.99 3.02 -20.47
N SER A 230 -5.76 4.11 -20.58
CA SER A 230 -5.92 4.83 -21.86
C SER A 230 -4.56 5.30 -22.36
N SER A 231 -4.36 5.26 -23.68
CA SER A 231 -3.10 5.67 -24.30
C SER A 231 -3.37 6.20 -25.69
N VAL A 232 -2.91 7.43 -25.98
CA VAL A 232 -3.00 8.06 -27.31
C VAL A 232 -2.28 7.29 -28.43
N HIS A 233 -1.50 6.26 -28.06
CA HIS A 233 -0.76 5.40 -28.98
C HIS A 233 -1.36 3.98 -29.08
N SER A 234 -2.51 3.73 -28.46
CA SER A 234 -3.19 2.43 -28.47
C SER A 234 -4.50 2.52 -29.24
N ASP A 235 -4.72 1.57 -30.15
CA ASP A 235 -6.01 1.42 -30.84
C ASP A 235 -7.12 0.82 -29.94
N LYS A 236 -6.83 0.56 -28.65
CA LYS A 236 -7.73 -0.10 -27.70
C LYS A 236 -8.60 0.86 -26.87
N ASP A 237 -8.64 2.14 -27.19
CA ASP A 237 -9.49 3.14 -26.50
C ASP A 237 -11.00 2.82 -26.57
N HIS A 238 -11.41 1.83 -27.38
CA HIS A 238 -12.80 1.36 -27.51
C HIS A 238 -13.08 -0.02 -26.88
N ASP A 239 -12.10 -0.65 -26.21
CA ASP A 239 -12.33 -1.93 -25.52
C ASP A 239 -13.16 -1.65 -24.24
N GLU A 240 -14.37 -2.21 -24.14
CA GLU A 240 -15.25 -2.05 -22.97
C GLU A 240 -14.59 -2.59 -21.68
N ASP A 241 -13.64 -3.54 -21.80
CA ASP A 241 -12.82 -4.03 -20.69
C ASP A 241 -11.65 -3.07 -20.32
N TYR A 242 -11.35 -2.07 -21.18
CA TYR A 242 -10.40 -0.97 -20.94
C TYR A 242 -11.09 0.29 -20.35
N GLY A 243 -12.42 0.41 -20.49
CA GLY A 243 -13.17 1.66 -20.38
C GLY A 243 -13.40 2.27 -18.99
N ASP A 244 -12.68 1.84 -17.94
CA ASP A 244 -12.86 2.37 -16.58
C ASP A 244 -11.54 2.76 -15.88
N TYR A 245 -10.46 2.89 -16.64
CA TYR A 245 -9.18 3.41 -16.16
C TYR A 245 -8.97 4.85 -16.63
N THR A 246 -8.46 5.70 -15.74
CA THR A 246 -8.06 7.07 -16.07
C THR A 246 -6.80 7.07 -16.93
N GLU A 247 -6.39 8.26 -17.39
CA GLU A 247 -5.08 8.45 -18.00
C GLU A 247 -3.93 7.93 -17.10
N PRO A 248 -2.82 7.45 -17.69
CA PRO A 248 -1.70 6.83 -16.98
C PRO A 248 -0.86 7.81 -16.14
N ASP A 249 -1.26 9.06 -16.03
CA ASP A 249 -0.53 10.12 -15.31
C ASP A 249 -0.32 9.81 -13.82
N SER A 250 -1.22 9.02 -13.21
CA SER A 250 -1.04 8.52 -11.84
C SER A 250 0.24 7.69 -11.66
N LEU A 251 0.76 7.07 -12.73
CA LEU A 251 2.06 6.36 -12.71
C LEU A 251 3.25 7.31 -12.59
N LEU A 252 3.12 8.55 -13.04
CA LEU A 252 4.23 9.51 -13.17
C LEU A 252 4.64 10.13 -11.83
N TRP A 253 3.76 10.12 -10.83
CA TRP A 253 3.97 10.85 -9.58
C TRP A 253 5.26 10.44 -8.86
N TYR A 254 5.50 9.13 -8.69
CA TYR A 254 6.72 8.66 -8.03
C TYR A 254 7.99 9.16 -8.73
N GLY A 255 8.11 8.97 -10.04
CA GLY A 255 9.30 9.33 -10.82
C GLY A 255 9.59 10.83 -10.80
N MET A 256 8.55 11.66 -10.93
CA MET A 256 8.69 13.12 -10.81
C MET A 256 9.18 13.55 -9.43
N LEU A 257 8.64 12.91 -8.38
CA LEU A 257 9.06 13.20 -7.01
C LEU A 257 10.50 12.73 -6.77
N ALA A 258 10.85 11.52 -7.20
CA ALA A 258 12.20 10.98 -7.08
C ALA A 258 13.24 11.83 -7.82
N GLU A 259 12.89 12.37 -8.99
CA GLU A 259 13.73 13.36 -9.68
C GLU A 259 13.91 14.64 -8.87
N GLY A 260 12.83 15.16 -8.28
CA GLY A 260 12.90 16.32 -7.37
C GLY A 260 13.84 16.08 -6.19
N VAL A 261 13.71 14.92 -5.51
CA VAL A 261 14.59 14.52 -4.40
C VAL A 261 16.05 14.45 -4.85
N GLN A 262 16.33 13.88 -6.02
CA GLN A 262 17.69 13.80 -6.57
C GLN A 262 18.27 15.17 -6.91
N ASN A 263 17.47 16.08 -7.45
CA ASN A 263 17.90 17.44 -7.84
C ASN A 263 18.20 18.33 -6.62
N CYS A 264 17.59 18.05 -5.47
CA CYS A 264 17.90 18.71 -4.21
C CYS A 264 19.16 18.10 -3.57
N ALA A 265 20.35 18.50 -4.01
CA ALA A 265 21.64 17.93 -3.59
C ALA A 265 21.89 17.89 -2.06
N GLN A 266 21.29 18.81 -1.30
CA GLN A 266 21.35 18.84 0.17
C GLN A 266 20.13 18.20 0.85
N GLY A 267 19.09 17.84 0.08
CA GLY A 267 17.84 17.29 0.57
C GLY A 267 17.09 18.23 1.53
N ILE A 268 16.08 17.67 2.18
CA ILE A 268 15.42 18.27 3.35
C ILE A 268 16.08 17.62 4.56
N GLU A 269 16.52 18.42 5.54
CA GLU A 269 17.17 17.94 6.75
C GLU A 269 16.51 18.52 8.01
N PRO A 270 16.17 17.69 9.02
CA PRO A 270 16.31 16.23 9.01
C PRO A 270 15.27 15.57 8.06
N PRO A 271 15.55 14.39 7.48
CA PRO A 271 14.82 13.90 6.29
C PRO A 271 13.34 13.60 6.54
N HIS A 272 12.99 13.14 7.74
CA HIS A 272 11.60 12.88 8.11
C HIS A 272 10.70 14.13 8.07
N ARG A 273 11.27 15.35 8.16
CA ARG A 273 10.53 16.61 8.02
C ARG A 273 10.04 16.84 6.58
N GLY A 274 10.58 16.13 5.59
CA GLY A 274 10.06 16.19 4.22
C GLY A 274 8.60 15.74 4.11
N VAL A 275 8.11 14.89 5.04
CA VAL A 275 6.69 14.52 5.13
C VAL A 275 5.79 15.74 5.34
N GLU A 276 6.28 16.80 6.00
CA GLU A 276 5.50 18.02 6.24
C GLU A 276 5.19 18.81 4.96
N LEU A 277 5.99 18.63 3.90
CA LEU A 277 5.76 19.28 2.60
C LEU A 277 4.70 18.58 1.76
N TYR A 278 4.59 17.25 1.88
CA TYR A 278 3.68 16.45 1.06
C TYR A 278 2.37 16.12 1.78
N GLY A 279 2.37 16.10 3.11
CA GLY A 279 1.17 15.95 3.92
C GLY A 279 1.34 14.92 5.05
N LYS A 280 0.94 15.33 6.26
CA LYS A 280 0.84 14.44 7.44
C LYS A 280 -0.54 13.79 7.60
N PHE A 281 -1.55 14.24 6.86
CA PHE A 281 -2.96 13.85 7.04
C PHE A 281 -3.31 12.54 6.33
N CYS A 282 -4.50 11.99 6.61
CA CYS A 282 -4.86 10.62 6.24
C CYS A 282 -5.24 10.40 4.77
N ALA A 283 -5.63 11.45 4.05
CA ALA A 283 -6.08 11.31 2.67
C ALA A 283 -4.95 10.84 1.74
N PHE A 284 -5.33 10.02 0.74
CA PHE A 284 -4.40 9.27 -0.10
C PHE A 284 -3.36 10.18 -0.78
N TYR A 285 -3.74 11.39 -1.18
CA TYR A 285 -2.83 12.32 -1.87
C TYR A 285 -1.73 12.87 -0.95
N GLY A 286 -2.00 12.99 0.35
CA GLY A 286 -0.96 13.30 1.35
C GLY A 286 -0.09 12.08 1.65
N VAL A 287 -0.73 10.93 1.85
CA VAL A 287 -0.06 9.66 2.19
C VAL A 287 0.87 9.17 1.06
N LEU A 288 0.41 9.19 -0.20
CA LEU A 288 1.22 8.76 -1.35
C LEU A 288 2.40 9.69 -1.59
N GLY A 289 2.17 11.00 -1.63
CA GLY A 289 3.24 11.97 -1.88
C GLY A 289 4.37 11.83 -0.85
N SER A 290 4.01 11.70 0.43
CA SER A 290 4.99 11.51 1.50
C SER A 290 5.61 10.11 1.53
N ALA A 291 4.88 9.05 1.18
CA ALA A 291 5.44 7.70 1.02
C ALA A 291 6.48 7.65 -0.12
N TYR A 292 6.15 8.21 -1.28
CA TYR A 292 7.05 8.31 -2.43
C TYR A 292 8.30 9.14 -2.08
N TYR A 293 8.15 10.21 -1.31
CA TYR A 293 9.29 10.96 -0.78
C TYR A 293 10.22 10.10 0.08
N CYS A 294 9.68 9.40 1.08
CA CYS A 294 10.49 8.56 1.96
C CYS A 294 11.19 7.44 1.20
N ALA A 295 10.51 6.81 0.24
CA ALA A 295 11.08 5.78 -0.61
C ALA A 295 12.20 6.35 -1.50
N ALA A 296 11.97 7.48 -2.18
CA ALA A 296 12.97 8.12 -3.03
C ALA A 296 14.16 8.70 -2.26
N ARG A 297 13.98 9.08 -0.98
CA ARG A 297 15.06 9.59 -0.12
C ARG A 297 16.03 8.49 0.31
N TYR A 298 15.55 7.26 0.40
CA TYR A 298 16.30 6.08 0.86
C TYR A 298 15.98 4.84 0.00
N PRO A 299 16.25 4.88 -1.32
CA PRO A 299 15.76 3.85 -2.24
C PRO A 299 16.39 2.47 -2.00
N ASP A 300 17.56 2.41 -1.38
CA ASP A 300 18.31 1.17 -1.14
C ASP A 300 18.38 0.76 0.36
N ASP A 301 17.68 1.47 1.24
CA ASP A 301 17.76 1.25 2.70
C ASP A 301 16.35 1.15 3.30
N PHE A 302 15.87 -0.08 3.42
CA PHE A 302 14.55 -0.39 3.96
C PHE A 302 14.31 0.28 5.31
N GLU A 303 15.27 0.13 6.24
CA GLU A 303 15.12 0.64 7.60
C GLU A 303 15.06 2.16 7.61
N LYS A 304 16.00 2.85 6.94
CA LYS A 304 15.97 4.31 6.88
C LYS A 304 14.71 4.84 6.21
N ALA A 305 14.21 4.18 5.16
CA ALA A 305 12.98 4.60 4.49
C ALA A 305 11.76 4.51 5.41
N VAL A 306 11.55 3.37 6.07
CA VAL A 306 10.39 3.21 6.98
C VAL A 306 10.53 4.10 8.21
N LEU A 307 11.73 4.30 8.76
CA LEU A 307 11.96 5.21 9.89
C LEU A 307 11.80 6.68 9.49
N CYS A 308 12.15 7.07 8.26
CA CYS A 308 11.88 8.39 7.71
C CYS A 308 10.37 8.67 7.67
N SER A 309 9.60 7.71 7.16
CA SER A 309 8.14 7.81 7.16
C SER A 309 7.57 7.86 8.59
N LEU A 310 8.02 6.96 9.46
CA LEU A 310 7.52 6.83 10.84
C LEU A 310 7.68 8.12 11.63
N ASN A 311 8.88 8.71 11.58
CA ASN A 311 9.22 9.94 12.30
C ASN A 311 8.65 11.21 11.64
N GLY A 312 8.02 11.11 10.46
CA GLY A 312 7.31 12.21 9.83
C GLY A 312 5.94 12.54 10.44
N GLY A 313 5.47 11.71 11.39
CA GLY A 313 4.25 11.95 12.17
C GLY A 313 2.93 11.84 11.38
N GLY A 314 1.82 12.22 12.03
CA GLY A 314 0.48 12.15 11.44
C GLY A 314 0.04 10.73 11.06
N GLN A 315 -0.56 10.54 9.88
CA GLN A 315 -0.96 9.23 9.34
C GLN A 315 0.26 8.40 8.94
N ASN A 316 0.92 7.84 9.94
CA ASN A 316 2.18 7.11 9.75
C ASN A 316 1.97 5.64 9.39
N THR A 317 0.94 4.94 9.89
CA THR A 317 0.74 3.50 9.67
C THR A 317 0.66 3.19 8.17
N MET A 318 -0.36 3.74 7.51
CA MET A 318 -0.59 3.53 6.07
C MET A 318 0.55 4.02 5.19
N ARG A 319 1.14 5.19 5.51
CA ARG A 319 2.29 5.71 4.77
C ARG A 319 3.48 4.77 4.88
N THR A 320 3.77 4.30 6.08
CA THR A 320 4.91 3.41 6.35
C THR A 320 4.65 2.03 5.76
N SER A 321 3.41 1.54 5.69
CA SER A 321 3.03 0.34 4.94
C SER A 321 3.36 0.45 3.45
N LEU A 322 3.04 1.59 2.81
CA LEU A 322 3.35 1.80 1.39
C LEU A 322 4.86 1.92 1.13
N VAL A 323 5.58 2.62 2.01
CA VAL A 323 7.06 2.68 1.97
C VAL A 323 7.66 1.28 2.15
N GLY A 324 7.17 0.54 3.14
CA GLY A 324 7.58 -0.84 3.40
C GLY A 324 7.29 -1.75 2.21
N ALA A 325 6.17 -1.58 1.51
CA ALA A 325 5.87 -2.35 0.30
C ALA A 325 6.90 -2.11 -0.82
N PHE A 326 7.20 -0.84 -1.15
CA PHE A 326 8.19 -0.50 -2.17
C PHE A 326 9.58 -1.02 -1.83
N LEU A 327 10.04 -0.76 -0.60
CA LEU A 327 11.38 -1.15 -0.20
C LEU A 327 11.48 -2.65 0.02
N GLY A 328 10.44 -3.29 0.55
CA GLY A 328 10.36 -4.74 0.69
C GLY A 328 10.39 -5.44 -0.67
N ALA A 329 9.71 -4.90 -1.68
CA ALA A 329 9.84 -5.35 -3.07
C ALA A 329 11.27 -5.16 -3.60
N HIS A 330 11.93 -4.06 -3.23
CA HIS A 330 13.26 -3.72 -3.73
C HIS A 330 14.39 -4.54 -3.11
N VAL A 331 14.35 -4.77 -1.79
CA VAL A 331 15.40 -5.50 -1.07
C VAL A 331 15.09 -6.97 -0.86
N GLY A 332 13.83 -7.38 -1.10
CA GLY A 332 13.34 -8.72 -0.82
C GLY A 332 13.21 -9.03 0.67
N LEU A 333 12.56 -10.14 0.99
CA LEU A 333 12.40 -10.59 2.37
C LEU A 333 13.75 -10.68 3.09
N LYS A 334 14.80 -11.15 2.40
CA LYS A 334 16.16 -11.28 2.95
C LYS A 334 16.85 -9.94 3.25
N GLY A 335 16.43 -8.86 2.60
CA GLY A 335 16.99 -7.53 2.80
C GLY A 335 16.33 -6.75 3.94
N ILE A 336 15.23 -7.25 4.50
CA ILE A 336 14.54 -6.63 5.64
C ILE A 336 15.32 -6.92 6.93
N PRO A 337 15.63 -5.91 7.77
CA PRO A 337 16.31 -6.15 9.04
C PRO A 337 15.56 -7.12 9.93
N GLN A 338 16.24 -8.18 10.40
CA GLN A 338 15.62 -9.25 11.20
C GLN A 338 14.87 -8.73 12.44
N LYS A 339 15.38 -7.68 13.10
CA LYS A 339 14.71 -7.06 14.26
C LYS A 339 13.30 -6.50 13.94
N LEU A 340 13.06 -6.11 12.69
CA LEU A 340 11.75 -5.63 12.23
C LEU A 340 10.83 -6.80 11.91
N ILE A 341 11.37 -7.94 11.48
CA ILE A 341 10.58 -9.15 11.30
C ILE A 341 10.18 -9.71 12.68
N ASP A 342 11.15 -9.91 13.57
CA ASP A 342 10.93 -10.51 14.89
C ASP A 342 10.02 -9.66 15.79
N GLY A 343 10.05 -8.33 15.60
CA GLY A 343 9.24 -7.39 16.37
C GLY A 343 7.80 -7.25 15.88
N LEU A 344 7.44 -7.84 14.73
CA LEU A 344 6.06 -7.91 14.24
C LEU A 344 5.33 -9.10 14.91
N ASP A 345 4.16 -8.82 15.47
CA ASP A 345 3.30 -9.88 16.02
C ASP A 345 2.81 -10.82 14.91
N ASP A 346 2.80 -12.12 15.19
CA ASP A 346 2.41 -13.17 14.24
C ASP A 346 3.28 -13.20 12.95
N HIS A 347 4.55 -12.75 13.04
CA HIS A 347 5.46 -12.69 11.89
C HIS A 347 5.63 -14.04 11.19
N ASP A 348 5.77 -15.15 11.91
CA ASP A 348 5.94 -16.49 11.30
C ASP A 348 4.80 -16.82 10.33
N ASN A 349 3.56 -16.55 10.75
CA ASN A 349 2.37 -16.78 9.94
C ASN A 349 2.28 -15.78 8.79
N ILE A 350 2.53 -14.49 9.03
CA ILE A 350 2.50 -13.46 7.99
C ILE A 350 3.54 -13.76 6.90
N VAL A 351 4.76 -14.16 7.29
CA VAL A 351 5.83 -14.56 6.37
C VAL A 351 5.42 -15.79 5.58
N ALA A 352 4.86 -16.81 6.23
CA ALA A 352 4.41 -18.03 5.55
C ALA A 352 3.33 -17.72 4.50
N LEU A 353 2.33 -16.92 4.85
CA LEU A 353 1.26 -16.50 3.93
C LEU A 353 1.81 -15.62 2.80
N ALA A 354 2.74 -14.70 3.09
CA ALA A 354 3.38 -13.85 2.09
C ALA A 354 4.14 -14.67 1.04
N MET A 355 4.94 -15.65 1.50
CA MET A 355 5.65 -16.59 0.62
C MET A 355 4.69 -17.42 -0.23
N GLN A 356 3.59 -17.89 0.37
CA GLN A 356 2.57 -18.65 -0.35
C GLN A 356 1.88 -17.81 -1.44
N VAL A 357 1.48 -16.58 -1.13
CA VAL A 357 0.87 -15.66 -2.10
C VAL A 357 1.82 -15.33 -3.24
N ALA A 358 3.09 -15.08 -2.92
CA ALA A 358 4.13 -14.84 -3.91
C ALA A 358 4.33 -16.05 -4.84
N GLN A 359 4.30 -17.27 -4.29
CA GLN A 359 4.40 -18.50 -5.07
C GLN A 359 3.20 -18.68 -6.02
N HIS A 360 1.98 -18.35 -5.60
CA HIS A 360 0.81 -18.43 -6.48
C HIS A 360 0.92 -17.54 -7.73
N ALA A 361 1.64 -16.41 -7.64
CA ALA A 361 1.88 -15.54 -8.79
C ALA A 361 2.76 -16.23 -9.84
N ILE A 362 3.79 -16.98 -9.41
CA ILE A 362 4.62 -17.82 -10.28
C ILE A 362 3.75 -18.88 -10.95
N ASP A 363 2.96 -19.60 -10.16
CA ASP A 363 2.18 -20.75 -10.62
C ASP A 363 1.06 -20.33 -11.59
N ARG A 364 0.52 -19.10 -11.46
CA ARG A 364 -0.52 -18.55 -12.36
C ARG A 364 0.04 -17.96 -13.65
N SER A 365 1.30 -17.58 -13.68
CA SER A 365 1.86 -16.78 -14.77
C SER A 365 1.56 -17.39 -16.15
N SER A 366 1.20 -16.55 -17.11
CA SER A 366 0.84 -16.96 -18.46
C SER A 366 1.54 -16.08 -19.49
N PRO A 367 2.10 -16.64 -20.58
CA PRO A 367 2.66 -15.84 -21.67
C PRO A 367 1.65 -14.91 -22.36
N SER A 368 0.34 -15.17 -22.22
CA SER A 368 -0.72 -14.36 -22.83
C SER A 368 -0.97 -13.04 -22.09
N ASP A 369 -0.57 -12.94 -20.83
CA ASP A 369 -0.67 -11.74 -20.00
C ASP A 369 0.69 -11.56 -19.33
N ALA A 370 1.61 -10.95 -20.07
CA ALA A 370 3.00 -10.76 -19.67
C ALA A 370 3.46 -9.35 -20.00
N TRP A 371 4.42 -8.86 -19.23
CA TRP A 371 5.04 -7.56 -19.43
C TRP A 371 5.79 -7.48 -20.75
N LYS A 372 5.76 -6.31 -21.38
CA LYS A 372 6.43 -6.02 -22.65
C LYS A 372 7.60 -5.08 -22.41
N TRP A 373 8.60 -5.55 -21.67
CA TRP A 373 9.73 -4.72 -21.27
C TRP A 373 10.37 -4.01 -22.45
N PRO A 374 10.51 -2.67 -22.40
CA PRO A 374 11.17 -1.94 -23.48
C PRO A 374 12.64 -2.37 -23.55
N SER A 375 13.22 -2.39 -24.75
CA SER A 375 14.68 -2.31 -24.86
C SER A 375 15.14 -0.97 -24.29
N ASP A 376 16.23 -0.94 -23.52
CA ASP A 376 16.73 0.28 -22.86
C ASP A 376 16.93 1.47 -23.83
N GLU A 377 17.06 1.21 -25.13
CA GLU A 377 17.17 2.19 -26.22
C GLU A 377 15.88 2.99 -26.50
N ASN A 378 14.72 2.55 -26.00
CA ASN A 378 13.40 3.13 -26.30
C ASN A 378 12.75 3.90 -25.16
N LEU A 379 13.45 4.11 -24.03
CA LEU A 379 12.92 4.99 -23.00
C LEU A 379 12.89 6.43 -23.55
N PRO A 380 11.72 7.08 -23.67
CA PRO A 380 11.69 8.48 -24.07
C PRO A 380 12.57 9.26 -23.11
N ALA A 381 13.39 10.18 -23.64
CA ALA A 381 14.08 11.14 -22.81
C ALA A 381 13.04 11.76 -21.87
N ILE A 382 13.29 11.67 -20.56
CA ILE A 382 12.37 12.14 -19.50
C ILE A 382 11.83 13.50 -19.92
N GLY A 383 10.52 13.59 -20.19
CA GLY A 383 9.85 14.85 -20.53
C GLY A 383 9.73 15.22 -22.01
N VAL A 384 10.09 14.37 -22.97
CA VAL A 384 9.83 14.64 -24.40
C VAL A 384 8.64 13.83 -24.89
N LYS A 385 7.44 14.43 -24.90
CA LYS A 385 6.39 14.03 -25.85
C LYS A 385 7.06 14.09 -27.23
N LYS A 386 7.13 12.98 -27.97
CA LYS A 386 7.47 13.04 -29.40
C LYS A 386 6.54 14.08 -30.01
N GLN A 387 7.07 15.22 -30.42
CA GLN A 387 6.35 16.11 -31.31
C GLN A 387 6.14 15.28 -32.57
N SER A 388 4.87 14.95 -32.84
CA SER A 388 4.48 14.40 -34.13
C SER A 388 4.75 15.47 -35.18
N ASP A 389 5.63 15.16 -36.14
CA ASP A 389 5.78 15.91 -37.38
C ASP A 389 4.50 15.89 -38.21
#